data_AF-A0A914XKC2-F1
#
_entry.id   AF-A0A914XKC2-F1
#
_cell.length_a   1.000
_cell.length_b   1.000
_cell.length_c   1.000
_cell.angle_alpha   90.00
_cell.angle_beta   90.00
_cell.angle_gamma   90.00
#
_symmetry.space_group_name_H-M   'P 1'
#
loop_
_entity.id
_entity.type
_entity.pdbx_description
1 polymer ?
#
loop_
_entity_poly.entity_id
_entity_poly.type
_entity_poly.pdbx_seq_one_letter_code
_entity_poly.pdbx_strand_id
1 'polypeptide(L)'
;MLLKRLVEWYIKSSLFIEGAAVKVLVATNEKHLAVATNRGHISIASLTGGAPTTVLNNTLHKGAIVTSLIWAEDGTKLLAGDSKGLVSCSRVASRNLFRTACEPVLEADSGVVQLDVNGDAVLISTATRSQLFHLGRSTCIQVGKKLRHEPCGAIFARPGAIERPLIFAGRPNGRLWECDCEGAVYSTHQFSNVTDVPLPPVATHRHDFDPDSGPSLEAIRFGRVHVIYLQEHMFILTVNDSRLCVVEPQKGRVVLVCDVGHSAREYAVCGSDVFLLCESNGSLRKLSLFPLDKAVDKLHWRECYRQAAQVMLAYGPSLPPPSPWKTETVVDVLNHVKDDDAFTSVMIDQLTALLHTAKRRDANAKTSTVMRLSTGKVYLDLLIVDLHRLSL
;
A
#
# COMPACT_ATOMS: atom_id res chain seq x y z
N MET A 1 -14.62 10.16 -11.63
CA MET A 1 -14.70 11.33 -12.55
C MET A 1 -13.37 12.11 -12.60
N LEU A 2 -12.76 12.44 -11.45
CA LEU A 2 -11.43 13.10 -11.37
C LEU A 2 -10.32 12.28 -12.03
N LEU A 3 -10.18 10.99 -11.71
CA LEU A 3 -9.16 10.11 -12.30
C LEU A 3 -9.27 10.02 -13.84
N LYS A 4 -10.50 9.93 -14.37
CA LYS A 4 -10.75 9.92 -15.82
C LYS A 4 -10.37 11.24 -16.48
N ARG A 5 -10.74 12.38 -15.87
CA ARG A 5 -10.31 13.72 -16.34
C ARG A 5 -8.80 13.93 -16.24
N LEU A 6 -8.15 13.37 -15.23
CA LEU A 6 -6.70 13.39 -15.02
C LEU A 6 -5.96 12.59 -16.09
N VAL A 7 -6.42 11.36 -16.37
CA VAL A 7 -5.88 10.50 -17.44
C VAL A 7 -6.13 11.11 -18.81
N GLU A 8 -7.34 11.62 -19.09
CA GLU A 8 -7.66 12.29 -20.35
C GLU A 8 -6.87 13.60 -20.52
N TRP A 9 -6.71 14.40 -19.47
CA TRP A 9 -5.85 15.58 -19.51
C TRP A 9 -4.40 15.19 -19.74
N TYR A 10 -3.87 14.21 -19.01
CA TYR A 10 -2.49 13.72 -19.17
C TYR A 10 -2.20 13.22 -20.59
N ILE A 11 -3.10 12.41 -21.16
CA ILE A 11 -2.97 11.89 -22.53
C ILE A 11 -3.07 13.00 -23.57
N LYS A 12 -3.97 13.98 -23.36
CA LYS A 12 -4.16 15.12 -24.29
C LYS A 12 -3.15 16.24 -24.10
N SER A 13 -2.54 16.34 -22.93
CA SER A 13 -1.56 17.36 -22.61
C SER A 13 -0.23 16.98 -23.23
N SER A 14 0.01 17.47 -24.44
CA SER A 14 1.32 17.63 -25.07
C SER A 14 2.27 18.58 -24.26
N LEU A 15 2.07 18.71 -22.95
CA LEU A 15 2.73 19.68 -22.06
C LEU A 15 4.04 19.16 -21.45
N PHE A 16 4.40 17.89 -21.67
CA PHE A 16 5.71 17.36 -21.26
C PHE A 16 6.71 17.54 -22.41
N ILE A 17 7.22 18.77 -22.53
CA ILE A 17 8.18 19.16 -23.58
C ILE A 17 9.53 18.41 -23.40
N GLU A 18 9.84 17.89 -22.21
CA GLU A 18 11.10 17.20 -21.94
C GLU A 18 10.93 15.89 -21.12
N GLY A 19 10.77 14.78 -21.85
CA GLY A 19 10.88 13.42 -21.30
C GLY A 19 9.56 12.72 -20.96
N ALA A 20 9.64 11.44 -20.64
CA ALA A 20 8.48 10.63 -20.26
C ALA A 20 8.13 10.86 -18.79
N ALA A 21 6.84 10.99 -18.47
CA ALA A 21 6.43 11.08 -17.07
C ALA A 21 6.74 9.78 -16.32
N VAL A 22 7.26 9.93 -15.11
CA VAL A 22 7.65 8.82 -14.22
C VAL A 22 6.96 8.88 -12.87
N LYS A 23 6.47 10.05 -12.45
CA LYS A 23 5.69 10.21 -11.22
C LYS A 23 4.53 11.16 -11.45
N VAL A 24 3.37 10.81 -10.91
CA VAL A 24 2.16 11.64 -10.91
C VAL A 24 1.58 11.60 -9.51
N LEU A 25 1.29 12.75 -8.92
CA LEU A 25 0.78 12.83 -7.55
C LEU A 25 -0.22 13.97 -7.38
N VAL A 26 -1.44 13.65 -6.99
CA VAL A 26 -2.46 14.63 -6.61
C VAL A 26 -2.20 15.09 -5.17
N ALA A 27 -2.33 16.38 -4.91
CA ALA A 27 -2.22 16.94 -3.56
C ALA A 27 -3.29 16.37 -2.63
N THR A 28 -2.99 16.28 -1.34
CA THR A 28 -3.91 15.78 -0.29
C THR A 28 -5.23 16.55 -0.26
N ASN A 29 -5.20 17.84 -0.60
CA ASN A 29 -6.37 18.71 -0.70
C ASN A 29 -7.09 18.63 -2.07
N GLU A 30 -6.62 17.77 -2.98
CA GLU A 30 -7.11 17.57 -4.35
C GLU A 30 -7.07 18.80 -5.26
N LYS A 31 -6.41 19.89 -4.84
CA LYS A 31 -6.37 21.15 -5.61
C LYS A 31 -5.26 21.20 -6.64
N HIS A 32 -4.23 20.36 -6.51
CA HIS A 32 -3.07 20.39 -7.40
C HIS A 32 -2.68 18.98 -7.86
N LEU A 33 -2.10 18.93 -9.04
CA LEU A 33 -1.48 17.75 -9.64
C LEU A 33 -0.01 18.04 -9.88
N ALA A 34 0.88 17.22 -9.35
CA ALA A 34 2.30 17.21 -9.70
C ALA A 34 2.57 16.10 -10.71
N VAL A 35 3.35 16.41 -11.75
CA VAL A 35 3.88 15.43 -12.69
C VAL A 35 5.37 15.65 -12.86
N ALA A 36 6.15 14.57 -12.72
CA ALA A 36 7.60 14.59 -12.89
C ALA A 36 8.05 13.67 -14.02
N THR A 37 9.11 14.05 -14.73
CA THR A 37 9.66 13.32 -15.88
C THR A 37 10.98 12.63 -15.58
N ASN A 38 11.34 11.66 -16.42
CA ASN A 38 12.65 10.99 -16.40
C ASN A 38 13.84 11.90 -16.77
N ARG A 39 13.59 13.16 -17.14
CA ARG A 39 14.64 14.16 -17.43
C ARG A 39 14.78 15.21 -16.33
N GLY A 40 14.01 15.09 -15.25
CA GLY A 40 14.14 15.98 -14.10
C GLY A 40 13.27 17.23 -14.14
N HIS A 41 12.28 17.28 -15.04
CA HIS A 41 11.30 18.35 -15.08
C HIS A 41 10.10 17.98 -14.21
N ILE A 42 9.64 18.90 -13.37
CA ILE A 42 8.42 18.75 -12.55
C ILE A 42 7.48 19.89 -12.89
N SER A 43 6.24 19.56 -13.23
CA SER A 43 5.16 20.52 -13.48
C SER A 43 4.06 20.33 -12.44
N ILE A 44 3.56 21.43 -11.90
CA ILE A 44 2.44 21.46 -10.96
C ILE A 44 1.30 22.21 -11.61
N ALA A 45 0.16 21.53 -11.76
CA ALA A 45 -1.07 22.11 -12.29
C ALA A 45 -2.12 22.32 -11.19
N SER A 46 -2.86 23.42 -11.26
CA SER A 46 -4.09 23.63 -10.51
C SER A 46 -5.22 22.82 -11.12
N LEU A 47 -5.97 22.12 -10.28
CA LEU A 47 -7.19 21.39 -10.62
C LEU A 47 -8.45 22.22 -10.29
N THR A 48 -8.28 23.41 -9.72
CA THR A 48 -9.37 24.33 -9.41
C THR A 48 -9.66 25.22 -10.62
N GLY A 49 -10.93 25.51 -10.90
CA GLY A 49 -11.31 26.48 -11.94
C GLY A 49 -11.48 25.92 -13.36
N GLY A 50 -11.66 24.60 -13.52
CA GLY A 50 -12.01 24.00 -14.82
C GLY A 50 -10.92 23.10 -15.38
N ALA A 51 -10.37 23.43 -16.55
CA ALA A 51 -9.29 22.67 -17.16
C ALA A 51 -8.00 22.83 -16.34
N PRO A 52 -7.20 21.75 -16.14
CA PRO A 52 -5.96 21.88 -15.39
C PRO A 52 -4.99 22.86 -16.04
N THR A 53 -4.44 23.77 -15.23
CA THR A 53 -3.51 24.82 -15.68
C THR A 53 -2.22 24.75 -14.89
N THR A 54 -1.07 24.74 -15.58
CA THR A 54 0.24 24.73 -14.90
C THR A 54 0.44 26.03 -14.13
N VAL A 55 0.69 25.92 -12.82
CA VAL A 55 0.92 27.03 -11.90
C VAL A 55 2.38 27.14 -11.45
N LEU A 56 3.16 26.06 -11.54
CA LEU A 56 4.57 26.07 -11.16
C LEU A 56 5.35 25.02 -11.95
N ASN A 57 6.58 25.34 -12.34
CA ASN A 57 7.55 24.38 -12.88
C ASN A 57 8.81 24.37 -12.00
N ASN A 58 9.40 23.20 -11.85
CA ASN A 58 10.65 22.99 -11.12
C ASN A 58 11.62 22.19 -12.02
N THR A 59 12.75 22.79 -12.32
CA THR A 59 13.81 22.24 -13.18
C THR A 59 15.10 21.93 -12.42
N LEU A 60 15.07 22.00 -11.08
CA LEU A 60 16.25 21.77 -10.24
C LEU A 60 16.83 20.35 -10.41
N HIS A 61 16.00 19.38 -10.81
CA HIS A 61 16.40 17.99 -11.00
C HIS A 61 16.90 17.68 -12.42
N LYS A 62 17.11 18.68 -13.29
CA LYS A 62 17.47 18.48 -14.70
C LYS A 62 18.67 17.55 -14.85
N GLY A 63 18.52 16.51 -15.67
CA GLY A 63 19.56 15.50 -15.90
C GLY A 63 19.61 14.39 -14.84
N ALA A 64 18.60 14.30 -13.97
CA ALA A 64 18.34 13.18 -13.07
C ALA A 64 16.89 12.69 -13.23
N ILE A 65 16.64 11.42 -12.88
CA ILE A 65 15.28 10.86 -12.88
C ILE A 65 14.64 11.21 -11.54
N VAL A 66 13.45 11.82 -11.55
CA VAL A 66 12.69 12.03 -10.31
C VAL A 66 12.14 10.70 -9.81
N THR A 67 12.54 10.30 -8.61
CA THR A 67 12.27 8.97 -8.04
C THR A 67 11.19 9.01 -6.95
N SER A 68 10.98 10.16 -6.32
CA SER A 68 9.98 10.31 -5.26
C SER A 68 9.32 11.68 -5.30
N LEU A 69 8.01 11.71 -5.06
CA LEU A 69 7.21 12.92 -4.86
C LEU A 69 6.38 12.72 -3.60
N ILE A 70 6.24 13.75 -2.80
CA ILE A 70 5.26 13.78 -1.71
C ILE A 70 4.75 15.20 -1.45
N TRP A 71 3.44 15.33 -1.26
CA TRP A 71 2.84 16.58 -0.81
C TRP A 71 2.89 16.68 0.71
N ALA A 72 3.17 17.88 1.22
CA ALA A 72 2.86 18.20 2.61
C ALA A 72 1.36 18.01 2.89
N GLU A 73 1.00 17.75 4.15
CA GLU A 73 -0.37 17.43 4.56
C GLU A 73 -1.39 18.51 4.14
N ASP A 74 -1.00 19.78 4.13
CA ASP A 74 -1.82 20.92 3.70
C ASP A 74 -1.96 21.07 2.17
N GLY A 75 -1.18 20.30 1.40
CA GLY A 75 -1.11 20.35 -0.07
C GLY A 75 -0.54 21.66 -0.62
N THR A 76 0.24 22.42 0.17
CA THR A 76 0.85 23.70 -0.26
C THR A 76 2.31 23.58 -0.68
N LYS A 77 2.99 22.52 -0.22
CA LYS A 77 4.39 22.20 -0.55
C LYS A 77 4.47 20.82 -1.21
N LEU A 78 5.22 20.72 -2.29
CA LEU A 78 5.61 19.46 -2.91
C LEU A 78 7.10 19.23 -2.65
N LEU A 79 7.45 18.10 -2.08
CA LEU A 79 8.82 17.63 -1.95
C LEU A 79 9.11 16.63 -3.06
N ALA A 80 10.26 16.77 -3.69
CA ALA A 80 10.70 15.91 -4.78
C ALA A 80 12.13 15.43 -4.53
N GLY A 81 12.39 14.15 -4.81
CA GLY A 81 13.70 13.52 -4.70
C GLY A 81 14.09 12.85 -6.01
N ASP A 82 15.37 12.84 -6.34
CA ASP A 82 15.86 12.24 -7.58
C ASP A 82 16.91 11.13 -7.41
N SER A 83 17.27 10.53 -8.54
CA SER A 83 18.24 9.45 -8.66
C SER A 83 19.68 9.83 -8.28
N LYS A 84 20.00 11.12 -8.16
CA LYS A 84 21.33 11.62 -7.76
C LYS A 84 21.38 12.07 -6.29
N GLY A 85 20.24 12.09 -5.60
CA GLY A 85 20.16 12.40 -4.18
C GLY A 85 19.70 13.82 -3.88
N LEU A 86 19.39 14.64 -4.90
CA LEU A 86 18.86 15.98 -4.65
C LEU A 86 17.41 15.86 -4.19
N VAL A 87 17.09 16.59 -3.12
CA VAL A 87 15.74 16.83 -2.62
C VAL A 87 15.42 18.32 -2.79
N SER A 88 14.28 18.64 -3.39
CA SER A 88 13.79 20.03 -3.52
C SER A 88 12.40 20.19 -2.93
N CYS A 89 12.04 21.44 -2.59
CA CYS A 89 10.72 21.83 -2.11
C CYS A 89 10.14 22.88 -3.06
N SER A 90 8.96 22.61 -3.62
CA SER A 90 8.17 23.52 -4.44
C SER A 90 6.97 24.03 -3.64
N ARG A 91 6.76 25.34 -3.56
CA ARG A 91 5.72 26.00 -2.77
C ARG A 91 4.70 26.64 -3.71
N VAL A 92 3.48 26.09 -3.73
CA VAL A 92 2.44 26.50 -4.71
C VAL A 92 1.62 27.69 -4.20
N ALA A 93 1.54 27.88 -2.88
CA ALA A 93 0.72 28.91 -2.24
C ALA A 93 1.50 30.10 -1.65
N SER A 94 2.76 30.32 -2.07
CA SER A 94 3.56 31.42 -1.51
C SER A 94 3.05 32.78 -2.01
N ARG A 95 2.28 33.48 -1.16
CA ARG A 95 1.96 34.91 -1.34
C ARG A 95 3.17 35.84 -1.10
N ASN A 96 4.29 35.30 -0.63
CA ASN A 96 5.51 36.05 -0.39
C ASN A 96 6.33 36.14 -1.67
N LEU A 97 6.30 37.30 -2.32
CA LEU A 97 7.09 37.66 -3.51
C LEU A 97 8.61 37.51 -3.30
N PHE A 98 9.06 37.45 -2.04
CA PHE A 98 10.48 37.39 -1.68
C PHE A 98 11.05 35.98 -1.52
N ARG A 99 10.24 34.92 -1.64
CA ARG A 99 10.71 33.53 -1.47
C ARG A 99 10.64 32.77 -2.78
N THR A 100 11.75 32.15 -3.19
CA THR A 100 11.82 31.32 -4.40
C THR A 100 10.77 30.22 -4.33
N ALA A 101 10.00 30.05 -5.41
CA ALA A 101 8.92 29.06 -5.46
C ALA A 101 9.44 27.62 -5.39
N CYS A 102 10.67 27.37 -5.85
CA CYS A 102 11.35 26.09 -5.80
C CYS A 102 12.75 26.27 -5.19
N GLU A 103 13.08 25.50 -4.16
CA GLU A 103 14.39 25.57 -3.49
C GLU A 103 14.96 24.17 -3.26
N PRO A 104 16.29 23.97 -3.40
CA PRO A 104 16.94 22.76 -2.93
C PRO A 104 16.84 22.68 -1.41
N VAL A 105 16.60 21.48 -0.89
CA VAL A 105 16.44 21.19 0.54
C VAL A 105 17.67 20.47 1.07
N LEU A 106 18.11 19.44 0.34
CA LEU A 106 19.23 18.59 0.73
C LEU A 106 19.83 17.91 -0.50
N GLU A 107 21.14 17.75 -0.51
CA GLU A 107 21.84 16.83 -1.42
C GLU A 107 22.32 15.63 -0.62
N ALA A 108 21.71 14.47 -0.85
CA ALA A 108 22.12 13.23 -0.22
C ALA A 108 23.28 12.58 -0.99
N ASP A 109 23.95 11.61 -0.35
CA ASP A 109 25.09 10.86 -0.90
C ASP A 109 24.68 9.77 -1.91
N SER A 110 23.39 9.47 -2.03
CA SER A 110 22.87 8.49 -2.99
C SER A 110 21.43 8.82 -3.39
N GLY A 111 20.97 8.20 -4.47
CA GLY A 111 19.63 8.40 -5.01
C GLY A 111 18.52 8.21 -3.98
N VAL A 112 17.52 9.09 -4.03
CA VAL A 112 16.35 9.06 -3.16
C VAL A 112 15.47 7.87 -3.56
N VAL A 113 15.11 7.04 -2.58
CA VAL A 113 14.24 5.87 -2.75
C VAL A 113 12.80 6.22 -2.39
N GLN A 114 12.61 6.93 -1.27
CA GLN A 114 11.31 7.29 -0.75
C GLN A 114 11.41 8.55 0.10
N LEU A 115 10.41 9.43 -0.05
CA LEU A 115 10.16 10.55 0.84
C LEU A 115 8.89 10.29 1.64
N ASP A 116 8.89 10.75 2.88
CA ASP A 116 7.68 10.90 3.68
C ASP A 116 7.69 12.21 4.48
N VAL A 117 6.53 12.68 4.92
CA VAL A 117 6.40 13.96 5.65
C VAL A 117 5.51 13.83 6.87
N ASN A 118 5.90 14.54 7.94
CA ASN A 118 5.10 14.71 9.15
C ASN A 118 5.32 16.13 9.67
N GLY A 119 4.34 17.02 9.43
CA GLY A 119 4.51 18.45 9.66
C GLY A 119 5.69 19.03 8.86
N ASP A 120 6.65 19.65 9.55
CA ASP A 120 7.87 20.19 8.94
C ASP A 120 9.04 19.19 8.89
N ALA A 121 8.86 17.96 9.38
CA ALA A 121 9.85 16.90 9.26
C ALA A 121 9.67 16.14 7.93
N VAL A 122 10.75 16.03 7.17
CA VAL A 122 10.83 15.25 5.93
C VAL A 122 11.72 14.05 6.17
N LEU A 123 11.16 12.86 6.08
CA LEU A 123 11.90 11.61 6.11
C LEU A 123 12.40 11.30 4.71
N ILE A 124 13.72 11.25 4.56
CA ILE A 124 14.42 11.05 3.30
C ILE A 124 15.12 9.70 3.38
N SER A 125 14.63 8.72 2.62
CA SER A 125 15.26 7.41 2.50
C SER A 125 16.00 7.30 1.17
N THR A 126 17.28 6.94 1.22
CA THR A 126 18.16 6.77 0.06
C THR A 126 18.67 5.32 -0.03
N ALA A 127 19.51 5.02 -1.03
CA ALA A 127 20.15 3.71 -1.13
C ALA A 127 21.14 3.42 0.01
N THR A 128 21.62 4.46 0.70
CA THR A 128 22.67 4.34 1.73
C THR A 128 22.20 4.57 3.16
N ARG A 129 21.13 5.35 3.36
CA ARG A 129 20.61 5.68 4.70
C ARG A 129 19.20 6.25 4.68
N SER A 130 18.59 6.34 5.85
CA SER A 130 17.38 7.13 6.06
C SER A 130 17.73 8.28 7.01
N GLN A 131 17.17 9.46 6.80
CA GLN A 131 17.45 10.65 7.59
C GLN A 131 16.24 11.57 7.66
N LEU A 132 16.11 12.29 8.76
CA LEU A 132 15.09 13.30 9.01
C LEU A 132 15.68 14.66 8.70
N PHE A 133 14.99 15.43 7.87
CA PHE A 133 15.31 16.82 7.60
C PHE A 133 14.17 17.72 8.08
N HIS A 134 14.47 18.69 8.95
CA HIS A 134 13.48 19.65 9.43
C HIS A 134 13.50 20.93 8.58
N LEU A 135 12.44 21.18 7.81
CA LEU A 135 12.36 22.31 6.87
C LEU A 135 12.53 23.69 7.53
N GLY A 136 12.06 23.85 8.77
CA GLY A 136 12.14 25.14 9.48
C GLY A 136 13.50 25.42 10.14
N ARG A 137 14.26 24.38 10.46
CA ARG A 137 15.55 24.50 11.19
C ARG A 137 16.77 24.18 10.32
N SER A 138 16.55 23.63 9.13
CA SER A 138 17.60 23.12 8.24
C SER A 138 18.56 22.16 8.95
N THR A 139 18.02 21.33 9.84
CA THR A 139 18.78 20.31 10.58
C THR A 139 18.50 18.94 9.97
N CYS A 140 19.55 18.12 9.88
CA CYS A 140 19.49 16.76 9.37
C CYS A 140 19.92 15.78 10.46
N ILE A 141 19.11 14.75 10.71
CA ILE A 141 19.35 13.72 11.72
C ILE A 141 19.31 12.37 11.04
N GLN A 142 20.37 11.57 11.17
CA GLN A 142 20.39 10.23 10.60
C GLN A 142 19.50 9.29 11.41
N VAL A 143 18.70 8.47 10.74
CA VAL A 143 17.92 7.40 11.35
C VAL A 143 18.83 6.17 11.52
N GLY A 144 19.13 5.83 12.76
CA GLY A 144 20.11 4.83 13.13
C GLY A 144 21.54 5.21 12.76
N LYS A 145 22.51 4.41 13.20
CA LYS A 145 23.95 4.70 13.01
C LYS A 145 24.56 4.01 11.78
N LYS A 146 23.98 2.88 11.35
CA LYS A 146 24.59 2.01 10.34
C LYS A 146 24.12 2.37 8.93
N LEU A 147 25.05 2.65 8.02
CA LEU A 147 24.76 2.78 6.59
C LEU A 147 24.31 1.44 5.98
N ARG A 148 23.77 1.48 4.76
CA ARG A 148 23.42 0.33 3.93
C ARG A 148 23.89 0.57 2.50
N HIS A 149 23.76 -0.45 1.65
CA HIS A 149 24.07 -0.39 0.22
C HIS A 149 22.97 -1.06 -0.60
N GLU A 150 21.71 -0.84 -0.21
CA GLU A 150 20.53 -1.41 -0.85
C GLU A 150 19.40 -0.37 -0.78
N PRO A 151 18.63 -0.17 -1.86
CA PRO A 151 17.49 0.74 -1.84
C PRO A 151 16.40 0.23 -0.91
N CYS A 152 16.25 0.89 0.24
CA CYS A 152 15.19 0.65 1.20
C CYS A 152 14.42 1.94 1.47
N GLY A 153 13.10 1.81 1.61
CA GLY A 153 12.19 2.88 1.97
C GLY A 153 12.15 3.13 3.47
N ALA A 154 11.54 4.25 3.84
CA ALA A 154 11.18 4.56 5.20
C ALA A 154 9.90 5.41 5.21
N ILE A 155 9.11 5.29 6.29
CA ILE A 155 7.80 5.94 6.41
C ILE A 155 7.55 6.33 7.88
N PHE A 156 6.85 7.45 8.08
CA PHE A 156 6.22 7.77 9.35
C PHE A 156 4.96 6.93 9.54
N ALA A 157 4.72 6.50 10.77
CA ALA A 157 3.53 5.74 11.13
C ALA A 157 2.99 6.19 12.48
N ARG A 158 1.67 6.06 12.69
CA ARG A 158 1.01 6.37 13.95
C ARG A 158 0.28 5.12 14.43
N PRO A 159 0.95 4.26 15.23
CA PRO A 159 0.32 3.06 15.72
C PRO A 159 -0.70 3.42 16.82
N GLY A 160 -2.00 3.33 16.50
CA GLY A 160 -3.08 3.55 17.47
C GLY A 160 -3.11 4.98 18.05
N ALA A 161 -3.34 5.09 19.36
CA ALA A 161 -3.49 6.35 20.10
C ALA A 161 -2.17 7.04 20.49
N ILE A 162 -1.02 6.61 19.96
CA ILE A 162 0.27 7.24 20.27
C ILE A 162 0.29 8.65 19.68
N GLU A 163 0.54 9.66 20.52
CA GLU A 163 0.56 11.07 20.12
C GLU A 163 1.71 11.40 19.14
N ARG A 164 2.86 10.72 19.28
CA ARG A 164 4.04 10.95 18.43
C ARG A 164 4.18 9.86 17.36
N PRO A 165 4.46 10.22 16.10
CA PRO A 165 4.71 9.22 15.07
C PRO A 165 6.02 8.48 15.32
N LEU A 166 6.04 7.21 14.92
CA LEU A 166 7.23 6.38 14.81
C LEU A 166 7.71 6.38 13.37
N ILE A 167 8.96 5.96 13.17
CA ILE A 167 9.55 5.74 11.85
C ILE A 167 9.79 4.25 11.67
N PHE A 168 9.29 3.71 10.56
CA PHE A 168 9.66 2.38 10.09
C PHE A 168 10.60 2.51 8.90
N ALA A 169 11.80 1.94 9.01
CA ALA A 169 12.83 2.03 7.98
C ALA A 169 13.32 0.64 7.56
N GLY A 170 13.17 0.33 6.27
CA GLY A 170 13.65 -0.92 5.68
C GLY A 170 15.18 -1.02 5.74
N ARG A 171 15.67 -2.25 5.89
CA ARG A 171 17.08 -2.59 5.97
C ARG A 171 17.37 -3.91 5.23
N PRO A 172 18.60 -4.08 4.71
CA PRO A 172 19.02 -5.32 4.06
C PRO A 172 18.77 -6.56 4.94
N ASN A 173 18.54 -7.70 4.30
CA ASN A 173 18.28 -9.01 4.92
C ASN A 173 16.95 -9.07 5.67
N GLY A 174 15.88 -8.52 5.09
CA GLY A 174 14.53 -8.58 5.65
C GLY A 174 14.40 -7.90 7.02
N ARG A 175 15.18 -6.86 7.28
CA ARG A 175 15.12 -6.14 8.55
C ARG A 175 14.25 -4.90 8.41
N LEU A 176 13.50 -4.59 9.47
CA LEU A 176 12.74 -3.35 9.59
C LEU A 176 13.11 -2.70 10.92
N TRP A 177 13.66 -1.49 10.85
CA TRP A 177 13.91 -0.68 12.04
C TRP A 177 12.65 0.07 12.45
N GLU A 178 12.45 0.15 13.75
CA GLU A 178 11.45 1.00 14.40
C GLU A 178 12.18 2.05 15.23
N CYS A 179 11.92 3.32 14.92
CA CYS A 179 12.65 4.46 15.45
C CYS A 179 11.71 5.58 15.93
N ASP A 180 12.21 6.47 16.79
CA ASP A 180 11.55 7.75 17.08
C ASP A 180 11.78 8.79 15.98
N CYS A 181 11.21 9.97 16.20
CA CYS A 181 11.43 11.18 15.40
C CYS A 181 12.74 11.89 15.70
N GLU A 182 13.62 11.31 16.53
CA GLU A 182 14.97 11.77 16.84
C GLU A 182 16.02 10.85 16.19
N GLY A 183 15.59 9.86 15.40
CA GLY A 183 16.43 8.93 14.65
C GLY A 183 17.02 7.79 15.48
N ALA A 184 16.63 7.63 16.74
CA ALA A 184 17.08 6.51 17.58
C ALA A 184 16.29 5.24 17.25
N VAL A 185 17.01 4.13 17.05
CA VAL A 185 16.42 2.82 16.77
C VAL A 185 16.11 2.13 18.09
N TYR A 186 14.84 1.78 18.32
CA TYR A 186 14.41 1.03 19.50
C TYR A 186 14.29 -0.46 19.24
N SER A 187 13.83 -0.83 18.04
CA SER A 187 13.64 -2.22 17.66
C SER A 187 14.17 -2.51 16.26
N THR A 188 14.66 -3.72 16.07
CA THR A 188 15.03 -4.29 14.78
C THR A 188 14.24 -5.58 14.57
N HIS A 189 13.15 -5.48 13.81
CA HIS A 189 12.34 -6.62 13.40
C HIS A 189 13.09 -7.40 12.32
N GLN A 190 13.20 -8.72 12.46
CA GLN A 190 13.95 -9.58 11.52
C GLN A 190 13.01 -10.58 10.85
N PHE A 191 12.87 -10.47 9.53
CA PHE A 191 11.96 -11.28 8.72
C PHE A 191 12.66 -12.21 7.72
N SER A 192 14.00 -12.32 7.76
CA SER A 192 14.77 -13.13 6.80
C SER A 192 14.67 -14.64 7.01
N ASN A 193 14.41 -15.10 8.24
CA ASN A 193 14.42 -16.52 8.62
C ASN A 193 13.05 -17.00 9.14
N VAL A 194 11.96 -16.36 8.72
CA VAL A 194 10.61 -16.75 9.15
C VAL A 194 10.19 -17.96 8.33
N THR A 195 9.90 -19.08 8.99
CA THR A 195 9.48 -20.33 8.33
C THR A 195 7.97 -20.49 8.25
N ASP A 196 7.24 -19.82 9.14
CA ASP A 196 5.78 -19.85 9.22
C ASP A 196 5.20 -18.56 8.61
N VAL A 197 5.26 -18.48 7.28
CA VAL A 197 4.77 -17.32 6.52
C VAL A 197 3.52 -17.75 5.74
N PRO A 198 2.38 -17.05 5.90
CA PRO A 198 1.24 -17.27 5.03
C PRO A 198 1.56 -16.87 3.58
N LEU A 199 1.41 -17.80 2.65
CA LEU A 199 1.69 -17.63 1.22
C LEU A 199 0.42 -17.77 0.38
N PRO A 200 -0.65 -17.01 0.62
CA PRO A 200 -1.88 -17.17 -0.12
C PRO A 200 -1.71 -16.72 -1.58
N PRO A 201 -2.33 -17.41 -2.56
CA PRO A 201 -2.49 -16.84 -3.89
C PRO A 201 -3.42 -15.62 -3.85
N VAL A 202 -3.36 -14.79 -4.90
CA VAL A 202 -4.30 -13.68 -5.06
C VAL A 202 -5.65 -14.22 -5.49
N ALA A 203 -6.70 -13.98 -4.69
CA ALA A 203 -8.06 -14.30 -5.10
C ALA A 203 -8.49 -13.40 -6.27
N THR A 204 -9.01 -13.99 -7.33
CA THR A 204 -9.39 -13.27 -8.55
C THR A 204 -10.62 -13.88 -9.17
N HIS A 205 -11.35 -13.11 -9.98
CA HIS A 205 -12.49 -13.62 -10.76
C HIS A 205 -12.05 -14.36 -12.04
N ARG A 206 -10.76 -14.31 -12.39
CA ARG A 206 -10.24 -14.81 -13.66
C ARG A 206 -9.97 -16.31 -13.67
N HIS A 207 -9.60 -16.85 -12.53
CA HIS A 207 -9.21 -18.24 -12.34
C HIS A 207 -9.79 -18.74 -11.01
N ASP A 208 -9.85 -20.04 -10.87
CA ASP A 208 -10.25 -20.68 -9.61
C ASP A 208 -9.22 -20.41 -8.52
N PHE A 209 -9.68 -20.37 -7.28
CA PHE A 209 -8.84 -20.18 -6.11
C PHE A 209 -8.31 -21.53 -5.63
N ASP A 210 -6.98 -21.70 -5.74
CA ASP A 210 -6.27 -22.87 -5.25
C ASP A 210 -5.28 -22.47 -4.15
N PRO A 211 -5.53 -22.79 -2.86
CA PRO A 211 -4.67 -22.37 -1.76
C PRO A 211 -3.22 -22.85 -1.88
N ASP A 212 -2.97 -23.93 -2.63
CA ASP A 212 -1.63 -24.49 -2.83
C ASP A 212 -0.86 -23.81 -3.98
N SER A 213 -1.53 -22.97 -4.78
CA SER A 213 -0.92 -22.18 -5.86
C SER A 213 -0.18 -20.92 -5.38
N GLY A 214 0.09 -20.85 -4.08
CA GLY A 214 0.86 -19.78 -3.44
C GLY A 214 2.29 -19.65 -3.96
N PRO A 215 2.96 -18.51 -3.71
CA PRO A 215 4.36 -18.35 -4.05
C PRO A 215 5.27 -19.29 -3.26
N SER A 216 6.46 -19.57 -3.80
CA SER A 216 7.55 -20.12 -3.00
C SER A 216 8.08 -19.08 -2.01
N LEU A 217 8.43 -19.52 -0.80
CA LEU A 217 9.05 -18.64 0.19
C LEU A 217 10.43 -18.18 -0.30
N GLU A 218 10.58 -16.88 -0.43
CA GLU A 218 11.85 -16.21 -0.71
C GLU A 218 12.22 -15.26 0.43
N ALA A 219 13.47 -14.83 0.47
CA ALA A 219 13.93 -13.87 1.46
C ALA A 219 13.14 -12.55 1.35
N ILE A 220 12.52 -12.13 2.45
CA ILE A 220 11.76 -10.88 2.49
C ILE A 220 12.72 -9.69 2.33
N ARG A 221 12.34 -8.75 1.46
CA ARG A 221 13.08 -7.51 1.20
C ARG A 221 12.15 -6.32 1.37
N PHE A 222 12.69 -5.23 1.90
CA PHE A 222 11.95 -3.98 2.05
C PHE A 222 12.52 -2.95 1.07
N GLY A 223 11.86 -2.82 -0.08
CA GLY A 223 12.00 -1.69 -0.98
C GLY A 223 11.26 -0.48 -0.41
N ARG A 224 10.39 0.16 -1.18
CA ARG A 224 9.48 1.19 -0.63
C ARG A 224 8.50 0.56 0.36
N VAL A 225 8.20 1.28 1.43
CA VAL A 225 7.32 0.82 2.51
C VAL A 225 6.13 1.75 2.68
N HIS A 226 4.95 1.19 2.92
CA HIS A 226 3.71 1.95 3.07
C HIS A 226 3.01 1.51 4.34
N VAL A 227 2.43 2.46 5.07
CA VAL A 227 1.55 2.15 6.18
C VAL A 227 0.15 1.93 5.64
N ILE A 228 -0.48 0.84 6.05
CA ILE A 228 -1.91 0.59 5.83
C ILE A 228 -2.58 0.35 7.17
N TYR A 229 -3.82 0.80 7.30
CA TYR A 229 -4.64 0.56 8.49
C TYR A 229 -5.86 -0.28 8.10
N LEU A 230 -6.04 -1.41 8.77
CA LEU A 230 -7.19 -2.30 8.61
C LEU A 230 -7.80 -2.57 9.97
N GLN A 231 -9.08 -2.23 10.16
CA GLN A 231 -9.78 -2.40 11.44
C GLN A 231 -9.00 -1.82 12.64
N GLU A 232 -8.42 -0.63 12.48
CA GLU A 232 -7.57 0.05 13.49
C GLU A 232 -6.20 -0.61 13.74
N HIS A 233 -5.88 -1.73 13.07
CA HIS A 233 -4.56 -2.35 13.09
C HIS A 233 -3.66 -1.76 12.01
N MET A 234 -2.42 -1.48 12.40
CA MET A 234 -1.40 -0.92 11.53
C MET A 234 -0.52 -2.02 10.94
N PHE A 235 -0.33 -1.99 9.63
CA PHE A 235 0.57 -2.89 8.91
C PHE A 235 1.54 -2.09 8.05
N ILE A 236 2.66 -2.73 7.73
CA ILE A 236 3.63 -2.24 6.75
C ILE A 236 3.54 -3.11 5.51
N LEU A 237 3.29 -2.47 4.38
CA LEU A 237 3.21 -3.10 3.06
C LEU A 237 4.42 -2.70 2.22
N THR A 238 5.01 -3.68 1.53
CA THR A 238 6.06 -3.45 0.53
C THR A 238 5.78 -4.30 -0.71
N VAL A 239 6.12 -3.76 -1.88
CA VAL A 239 6.05 -4.48 -3.15
C VAL A 239 7.44 -4.44 -3.78
N ASN A 240 7.98 -5.62 -4.10
CA ASN A 240 9.23 -5.76 -4.84
C ASN A 240 8.98 -6.73 -6.00
N ASP A 241 9.28 -6.30 -7.22
CA ASP A 241 9.02 -7.08 -8.43
C ASP A 241 7.54 -7.52 -8.50
N SER A 242 7.26 -8.83 -8.45
CA SER A 242 5.90 -9.39 -8.39
C SER A 242 5.47 -9.82 -6.98
N ARG A 243 6.28 -9.55 -5.95
CA ARG A 243 6.01 -9.96 -4.58
C ARG A 243 5.41 -8.80 -3.79
N LEU A 244 4.25 -9.02 -3.20
CA LEU A 244 3.66 -8.12 -2.20
C LEU A 244 3.78 -8.78 -0.83
N CYS A 245 4.38 -8.06 0.11
CA CYS A 245 4.56 -8.51 1.49
C CYS A 245 3.87 -7.54 2.45
N VAL A 246 3.17 -8.09 3.44
CA VAL A 246 2.55 -7.36 4.53
C VAL A 246 3.09 -7.88 5.85
N VAL A 247 3.59 -6.98 6.70
CA VAL A 247 4.07 -7.32 8.04
C VAL A 247 3.31 -6.52 9.09
N GLU A 248 3.15 -7.13 10.26
CA GLU A 248 2.60 -6.52 11.46
C GLU A 248 3.76 -6.25 12.42
N PRO A 249 4.38 -5.05 12.35
CA PRO A 249 5.61 -4.79 13.08
C PRO A 249 5.44 -4.90 14.59
N GLN A 250 4.28 -4.50 15.13
CA GLN A 250 3.99 -4.59 16.56
C GLN A 250 4.05 -6.02 17.13
N LYS A 251 3.82 -7.02 16.27
CA LYS A 251 3.89 -8.45 16.64
C LYS A 251 5.13 -9.15 16.05
N GLY A 252 5.99 -8.43 15.33
CA GLY A 252 7.16 -9.00 14.65
C GLY A 252 6.80 -10.11 13.66
N ARG A 253 5.61 -10.07 13.04
CA ARG A 253 5.07 -11.17 12.23
C ARG A 253 4.87 -10.77 10.77
N VAL A 254 5.14 -11.71 9.86
CA VAL A 254 4.72 -11.61 8.46
C VAL A 254 3.26 -12.03 8.35
N VAL A 255 2.41 -11.14 7.86
CA VAL A 255 0.97 -11.39 7.75
C VAL A 255 0.66 -12.18 6.49
N LEU A 256 1.26 -11.78 5.36
CA LEU A 256 1.23 -12.55 4.12
C LEU A 256 2.38 -12.16 3.21
N VAL A 257 2.71 -13.07 2.29
CA VAL A 257 3.44 -12.78 1.06
C VAL A 257 2.68 -13.42 -0.09
N CYS A 258 2.39 -12.67 -1.15
CA CYS A 258 1.74 -13.21 -2.35
C CYS A 258 2.51 -12.87 -3.62
N ASP A 259 2.34 -13.70 -4.66
CA ASP A 259 2.71 -13.34 -6.03
C ASP A 259 1.54 -12.62 -6.70
N VAL A 260 1.79 -11.43 -7.22
CA VAL A 260 0.80 -10.70 -8.03
C VAL A 260 0.90 -11.08 -9.51
N GLY A 261 1.80 -11.99 -9.90
CA GLY A 261 1.91 -12.64 -11.21
C GLY A 261 2.73 -11.87 -12.25
N HIS A 262 2.88 -10.55 -12.10
CA HIS A 262 3.72 -9.72 -12.98
C HIS A 262 4.50 -8.70 -12.17
N SER A 263 5.72 -8.42 -12.58
CA SER A 263 6.53 -7.35 -11.99
C SER A 263 5.84 -6.00 -12.13
N ALA A 264 5.84 -5.24 -11.04
CA ALA A 264 5.32 -3.88 -11.01
C ALA A 264 6.40 -2.89 -11.44
N ARG A 265 6.19 -2.21 -12.57
CA ARG A 265 7.02 -1.08 -12.99
C ARG A 265 6.88 0.09 -12.01
N GLU A 266 5.66 0.30 -11.52
CA GLU A 266 5.32 1.32 -10.53
C GLU A 266 4.10 0.86 -9.74
N TYR A 267 3.96 1.33 -8.51
CA TYR A 267 2.76 1.10 -7.72
C TYR A 267 2.42 2.27 -6.79
N ALA A 268 1.15 2.34 -6.40
CA ALA A 268 0.65 3.28 -5.42
C ALA A 268 -0.24 2.55 -4.40
N VAL A 269 -0.25 3.05 -3.17
CA VAL A 269 -1.04 2.49 -2.07
C VAL A 269 -2.01 3.56 -1.58
N CYS A 270 -3.29 3.23 -1.49
CA CYS A 270 -4.34 4.11 -0.99
C CYS A 270 -5.25 3.33 -0.04
N GLY A 271 -5.13 3.59 1.27
CA GLY A 271 -5.80 2.76 2.27
C GLY A 271 -5.35 1.29 2.14
N SER A 272 -6.31 0.39 1.94
CA SER A 272 -6.06 -1.04 1.71
C SER A 272 -5.94 -1.44 0.24
N ASP A 273 -6.01 -0.48 -0.68
CA ASP A 273 -5.91 -0.71 -2.12
C ASP A 273 -4.46 -0.49 -2.61
N VAL A 274 -3.98 -1.41 -3.43
CA VAL A 274 -2.69 -1.34 -4.12
C VAL A 274 -2.93 -1.30 -5.62
N PHE A 275 -2.48 -0.23 -6.25
CA PHE A 275 -2.56 -0.03 -7.70
C PHE A 275 -1.21 -0.36 -8.31
N LEU A 276 -1.16 -1.31 -9.23
CA LEU A 276 0.05 -1.81 -9.87
C LEU A 276 0.04 -1.45 -11.35
N LEU A 277 1.12 -0.84 -11.84
CA LEU A 277 1.38 -0.71 -13.27
C LEU A 277 2.28 -1.88 -13.70
N CYS A 278 1.69 -2.87 -14.38
CA CYS A 278 2.40 -4.07 -14.81
C CYS A 278 3.44 -3.74 -15.87
N GLU A 279 4.66 -4.28 -15.69
CA GLU A 279 5.77 -4.05 -16.63
C GLU A 279 5.56 -4.75 -17.98
N SER A 280 5.03 -5.96 -17.97
CA SER A 280 4.87 -6.82 -19.15
C SER A 280 4.00 -6.24 -20.26
N ASN A 281 2.92 -5.54 -19.89
CA ASN A 281 1.90 -5.06 -20.82
C ASN A 281 1.41 -3.64 -20.55
N GLY A 282 1.97 -2.94 -19.55
CA GLY A 282 1.53 -1.60 -19.16
C GLY A 282 0.12 -1.54 -18.57
N SER A 283 -0.50 -2.69 -18.25
CA SER A 283 -1.85 -2.72 -17.67
C SER A 283 -1.85 -2.21 -16.23
N LEU A 284 -2.94 -1.55 -15.85
CA LEU A 284 -3.17 -1.07 -14.49
C LEU A 284 -4.05 -2.08 -13.75
N ARG A 285 -3.52 -2.71 -12.70
CA ARG A 285 -4.28 -3.61 -11.82
C ARG A 285 -4.57 -2.94 -10.50
N LYS A 286 -5.73 -3.27 -9.92
CA LYS A 286 -6.10 -2.86 -8.57
C LYS A 286 -6.25 -4.12 -7.71
N LEU A 287 -5.40 -4.24 -6.72
CA LEU A 287 -5.49 -5.24 -5.66
C LEU A 287 -6.06 -4.59 -4.41
N SER A 288 -6.86 -5.32 -3.66
CA SER A 288 -7.44 -4.84 -2.40
C SER A 288 -7.15 -5.86 -1.31
N LEU A 289 -6.60 -5.39 -0.19
CA LEU A 289 -6.37 -6.21 1.00
C LEU A 289 -7.62 -6.20 1.87
N PHE A 290 -8.08 -7.38 2.27
CA PHE A 290 -9.25 -7.55 3.12
C PHE A 290 -8.95 -8.52 4.26
N PRO A 291 -9.57 -8.32 5.44
CA PRO A 291 -9.85 -9.43 6.34
C PRO A 291 -10.59 -10.55 5.59
N LEU A 292 -10.32 -11.82 5.93
CA LEU A 292 -10.83 -12.98 5.21
C LEU A 292 -12.36 -12.99 5.03
N ASP A 293 -13.12 -12.63 6.07
CA ASP A 293 -14.59 -12.52 6.02
C ASP A 293 -15.04 -11.47 5.00
N LYS A 294 -14.36 -10.32 4.97
CA LYS A 294 -14.61 -9.25 4.00
C LYS A 294 -14.17 -9.63 2.60
N ALA A 295 -13.15 -10.46 2.44
CA ALA A 295 -12.75 -10.98 1.14
C ALA A 295 -13.86 -11.86 0.55
N VAL A 296 -14.42 -12.78 1.34
CA VAL A 296 -15.55 -13.65 0.93
C VAL A 296 -16.80 -12.80 0.64
N ASP A 297 -17.16 -11.86 1.52
CA ASP A 297 -18.26 -10.91 1.26
C ASP A 297 -18.04 -10.17 -0.07
N LYS A 298 -16.80 -9.80 -0.39
CA LYS A 298 -16.50 -9.04 -1.60
C LYS A 298 -16.55 -9.89 -2.87
N LEU A 299 -16.10 -11.15 -2.80
CA LEU A 299 -16.23 -12.12 -3.89
C LEU A 299 -17.70 -12.44 -4.14
N HIS A 300 -18.47 -12.69 -3.08
CA HIS A 300 -19.92 -12.88 -3.12
C HIS A 300 -20.65 -11.71 -3.77
N TRP A 301 -20.38 -10.47 -3.33
CA TRP A 301 -20.97 -9.27 -3.92
C TRP A 301 -20.60 -9.05 -5.40
N ARG A 302 -19.53 -9.69 -5.88
CA ARG A 302 -19.11 -9.70 -7.29
C ARG A 302 -19.62 -10.92 -8.06
N GLU A 303 -20.52 -11.71 -7.46
CA GLU A 303 -21.06 -12.95 -8.04
C GLU A 303 -19.97 -14.01 -8.34
N CYS A 304 -18.80 -13.90 -7.71
CA CYS A 304 -17.71 -14.86 -7.81
C CYS A 304 -17.93 -16.02 -6.81
N TYR A 305 -19.07 -16.70 -6.94
CA TYR A 305 -19.52 -17.71 -5.98
C TYR A 305 -18.56 -18.89 -5.84
N ARG A 306 -17.96 -19.34 -6.95
CA ARG A 306 -16.98 -20.43 -6.97
C ARG A 306 -15.74 -20.09 -6.13
N GLN A 307 -15.16 -18.91 -6.36
CA GLN A 307 -13.99 -18.46 -5.59
C GLN A 307 -14.34 -18.19 -4.13
N ALA A 308 -15.52 -17.64 -3.84
CA ALA A 308 -15.99 -17.46 -2.48
C ALA A 308 -16.06 -18.82 -1.74
N ALA A 309 -16.65 -19.84 -2.37
CA ALA A 309 -16.72 -21.20 -1.83
C ALA A 309 -15.32 -21.81 -1.61
N GLN A 310 -14.42 -21.68 -2.59
CA GLN A 310 -13.05 -22.19 -2.49
C GLN A 310 -12.25 -21.55 -1.35
N VAL A 311 -12.37 -20.23 -1.16
CA VAL A 311 -11.76 -19.51 -0.02
C VAL A 311 -12.35 -20.01 1.30
N MET A 312 -13.67 -20.18 1.39
CA MET A 312 -14.34 -20.69 2.59
C MET A 312 -13.91 -22.12 2.93
N LEU A 313 -13.74 -22.98 1.93
CA LEU A 313 -13.27 -24.35 2.10
C LEU A 313 -11.81 -24.41 2.53
N ALA A 314 -10.96 -23.59 1.91
CA ALA A 314 -9.52 -23.56 2.19
C ALA A 314 -9.22 -23.11 3.63
N TYR A 315 -9.91 -22.07 4.11
CA TYR A 315 -9.58 -21.44 5.38
C TYR A 315 -10.62 -21.65 6.48
N GLY A 316 -11.87 -22.01 6.14
CA GLY A 316 -12.94 -22.22 7.12
C GLY A 316 -12.60 -23.21 8.23
N PRO A 317 -11.99 -24.38 7.94
CA PRO A 317 -11.66 -25.38 8.96
C PRO A 317 -10.65 -24.91 10.02
N SER A 318 -9.76 -23.97 9.69
CA SER A 318 -8.73 -23.47 10.61
C SER A 318 -9.20 -22.28 11.46
N LEU A 319 -10.36 -21.70 11.15
CA LEU A 319 -10.87 -20.52 11.85
C LEU A 319 -11.49 -20.88 13.20
N PRO A 320 -11.16 -20.16 14.29
CA PRO A 320 -11.76 -20.41 15.59
C PRO A 320 -13.25 -20.03 15.59
N PRO A 321 -14.11 -20.73 16.36
CA PRO A 321 -15.49 -20.29 16.56
C PRO A 321 -15.53 -18.96 17.34
N PRO A 322 -16.54 -18.10 17.10
CA PRO A 322 -17.68 -18.31 16.21
C PRO A 322 -17.34 -18.11 14.73
N SER A 323 -18.11 -18.78 13.85
CA SER A 323 -17.93 -18.72 12.39
C SER A 323 -17.90 -17.28 11.86
N PRO A 324 -16.86 -16.87 11.11
CA PRO A 324 -16.74 -15.50 10.62
C PRO A 324 -17.68 -15.21 9.45
N TRP A 325 -18.26 -16.26 8.84
CA TRP A 325 -19.12 -16.15 7.68
C TRP A 325 -20.53 -15.66 8.04
N LYS A 326 -21.10 -14.79 7.20
CA LYS A 326 -22.51 -14.41 7.29
C LYS A 326 -23.38 -15.55 6.77
N THR A 327 -24.45 -15.89 7.50
CA THR A 327 -25.35 -16.99 7.10
C THR A 327 -25.93 -16.78 5.71
N GLU A 328 -26.35 -15.56 5.37
CA GLU A 328 -26.90 -15.22 4.05
C GLU A 328 -25.88 -15.49 2.93
N THR A 329 -24.62 -15.11 3.13
CA THR A 329 -23.53 -15.34 2.17
C THR A 329 -23.28 -16.83 1.97
N VAL A 330 -23.23 -17.62 3.05
CA VAL A 330 -23.00 -19.08 2.94
C VAL A 330 -24.16 -19.76 2.22
N VAL A 331 -25.41 -19.38 2.51
CA VAL A 331 -26.59 -19.93 1.82
C VAL A 331 -26.53 -19.63 0.34
N ASP A 332 -26.25 -18.38 -0.03
CA ASP A 332 -26.24 -17.97 -1.43
C ASP A 332 -25.11 -18.63 -2.21
N VAL A 333 -23.90 -18.68 -1.63
CA VAL A 333 -22.76 -19.41 -2.22
C VAL A 333 -23.09 -20.88 -2.42
N LEU A 334 -23.62 -21.56 -1.39
CA LEU A 334 -23.98 -22.98 -1.48
C LEU A 334 -25.01 -23.25 -2.59
N ASN A 335 -26.03 -22.39 -2.73
CA ASN A 335 -27.05 -22.52 -3.76
C ASN A 335 -26.48 -22.40 -5.19
N HIS A 336 -25.42 -21.61 -5.37
CA HIS A 336 -24.79 -21.39 -6.67
C HIS A 336 -23.73 -22.46 -7.03
N VAL A 337 -23.17 -23.18 -6.05
CA VAL A 337 -22.10 -24.17 -6.30
C VAL A 337 -22.53 -25.63 -6.13
N LYS A 338 -23.70 -25.90 -5.53
CA LYS A 338 -24.17 -27.29 -5.27
C LYS A 338 -24.35 -28.16 -6.51
N ASP A 339 -24.64 -27.54 -7.65
CA ASP A 339 -24.88 -28.21 -8.94
C ASP A 339 -23.68 -27.99 -9.90
N ASP A 340 -22.57 -27.43 -9.41
CA ASP A 340 -21.35 -27.18 -10.18
C ASP A 340 -20.42 -28.40 -10.10
N ASP A 341 -20.12 -29.00 -11.26
CA ASP A 341 -19.27 -30.22 -11.37
C ASP A 341 -17.87 -30.06 -10.76
N ALA A 342 -17.39 -28.82 -10.58
CA ALA A 342 -16.12 -28.54 -9.92
C ALA A 342 -16.14 -28.83 -8.40
N PHE A 343 -17.32 -28.95 -7.79
CA PHE A 343 -17.48 -29.21 -6.35
C PHE A 343 -17.95 -30.63 -6.08
N THR A 344 -17.10 -31.39 -5.38
CA THR A 344 -17.45 -32.75 -4.94
C THR A 344 -18.51 -32.74 -3.83
N SER A 345 -19.22 -33.85 -3.64
CA SER A 345 -20.18 -34.00 -2.54
C SER A 345 -19.55 -33.70 -1.16
N VAL A 346 -18.28 -34.09 -0.96
CA VAL A 346 -17.53 -33.80 0.27
C VAL A 346 -17.35 -32.30 0.49
N MET A 347 -17.07 -31.53 -0.57
CA MET A 347 -16.95 -30.07 -0.48
C MET A 347 -18.30 -29.42 -0.15
N ILE A 348 -19.39 -29.92 -0.73
CA ILE A 348 -20.75 -29.46 -0.43
C ILE A 348 -21.14 -29.75 1.03
N ASP A 349 -20.78 -30.93 1.56
CA ASP A 349 -20.98 -31.27 2.97
C ASP A 349 -20.18 -30.35 3.90
N GLN A 350 -18.93 -30.00 3.53
CA GLN A 350 -18.11 -29.06 4.27
C GLN A 350 -18.70 -27.64 4.29
N LEU A 351 -19.17 -27.12 3.15
CA LEU A 351 -19.87 -25.83 3.09
C LEU A 351 -21.17 -25.85 3.91
N THR A 352 -21.89 -26.98 3.90
CA THR A 352 -23.09 -27.16 4.71
C THR A 352 -22.77 -27.17 6.21
N ALA A 353 -21.66 -27.78 6.63
CA ALA A 353 -21.16 -27.69 8.00
C ALA A 353 -20.82 -26.24 8.39
N LEU A 354 -20.17 -25.48 7.51
CA LEU A 354 -19.92 -24.05 7.72
C LEU A 354 -21.24 -23.27 7.88
N LEU A 355 -22.28 -23.58 7.09
CA LEU A 355 -23.59 -22.97 7.24
C LEU A 355 -24.21 -23.24 8.64
N HIS A 356 -24.09 -24.47 9.15
CA HIS A 356 -24.56 -24.79 10.49
C HIS A 356 -23.84 -23.98 11.57
N THR A 357 -22.52 -23.78 11.44
CA THR A 357 -21.76 -22.94 12.37
C THR A 357 -22.16 -21.46 12.30
N ALA A 358 -22.42 -20.93 11.10
CA ALA A 358 -22.88 -19.56 10.91
C ALA A 358 -24.29 -19.32 11.51
N LYS A 359 -25.22 -20.25 11.29
CA LYS A 359 -26.57 -20.21 11.89
C LYS A 359 -26.53 -20.21 13.42
N ARG A 360 -25.65 -21.02 14.01
CA ARG A 360 -25.44 -21.05 15.48
C ARG A 360 -24.93 -19.70 16.00
N ARG A 361 -24.00 -19.04 15.29
CA ARG A 361 -23.54 -17.68 15.64
C ARG A 361 -24.70 -16.69 15.66
N ASP A 362 -25.50 -16.65 14.60
CA ASP A 362 -26.63 -15.69 14.49
C ASP A 362 -27.71 -15.94 15.54
N ALA A 363 -27.98 -17.21 15.89
CA ALA A 363 -28.90 -17.56 16.97
C ALA A 363 -28.40 -17.05 18.33
N ASN A 364 -27.13 -17.30 18.66
CA ASN A 364 -26.53 -16.85 19.92
C ASN A 364 -26.49 -15.32 20.03
N ALA A 365 -26.20 -14.61 18.94
CA ALA A 365 -26.18 -13.15 18.91
C ALA A 365 -27.55 -12.52 19.20
N LYS A 366 -28.65 -13.18 18.79
CA LYS A 366 -30.03 -12.72 19.06
C LYS A 366 -30.45 -12.94 20.52
N THR A 367 -29.83 -13.89 21.22
CA THR A 367 -30.15 -14.21 22.63
C THR A 367 -29.34 -13.36 23.62
N SER A 368 -28.19 -12.81 23.21
CA SER A 368 -27.33 -11.97 24.05
C SER A 368 -27.46 -10.48 23.69
N THR A 369 -28.18 -9.69 24.49
CA THR A 369 -28.34 -8.21 24.31
C THR A 369 -27.04 -7.42 24.52
N VAL A 370 -25.94 -8.04 24.97
CA VAL A 370 -24.63 -7.38 25.05
C VAL A 370 -23.54 -8.38 24.67
N MET A 371 -23.15 -8.36 23.40
CA MET A 371 -21.77 -8.68 23.03
C MET A 371 -21.25 -7.56 22.14
N ARG A 372 -20.66 -6.54 22.78
CA ARG A 372 -19.52 -5.87 22.17
C ARG A 372 -18.54 -6.99 21.84
N LEU A 373 -18.25 -7.20 20.56
CA LEU A 373 -17.18 -8.08 20.11
C LEU A 373 -15.83 -7.47 20.54
N SER A 374 -15.54 -7.50 21.84
CA SER A 374 -14.22 -7.34 22.40
C SER A 374 -13.57 -8.73 22.44
N THR A 375 -13.19 -9.24 21.27
CA THR A 375 -12.25 -10.37 21.22
C THR A 375 -10.95 -9.86 20.62
N GLY A 376 -10.04 -9.44 21.52
CA GLY A 376 -8.67 -9.03 21.23
C GLY A 376 -7.78 -10.18 20.76
N LYS A 377 -8.27 -11.06 19.89
CA LYS A 377 -7.49 -12.05 19.15
C LYS A 377 -7.76 -11.84 17.68
N VAL A 378 -7.06 -10.86 17.12
CA VAL A 378 -7.13 -10.52 15.71
C VAL A 378 -6.24 -11.50 14.94
N TYR A 379 -6.82 -12.65 14.60
CA TYR A 379 -6.32 -13.51 13.52
C TYR A 379 -6.72 -12.83 12.21
N LEU A 380 -5.92 -11.88 11.75
CA LEU A 380 -6.07 -11.38 10.38
C LEU A 380 -5.26 -12.29 9.47
N ASP A 381 -5.90 -13.37 9.03
CA ASP A 381 -5.58 -13.99 7.76
C ASP A 381 -6.09 -13.01 6.70
N LEU A 382 -5.22 -12.08 6.30
CA LEU A 382 -5.54 -11.14 5.24
C LEU A 382 -5.54 -11.89 3.92
N LEU A 383 -6.46 -11.52 3.03
CA LEU A 383 -6.48 -12.03 1.65
C LEU A 383 -6.46 -10.85 0.69
N ILE A 384 -5.67 -11.01 -0.38
CA ILE A 384 -5.63 -10.06 -1.47
C ILE A 384 -6.62 -10.49 -2.53
N VAL A 385 -7.50 -9.56 -2.90
CA VAL A 385 -8.49 -9.77 -3.95
C VAL A 385 -8.18 -8.85 -5.13
N ASP A 386 -7.97 -9.44 -6.30
CA ASP A 386 -7.92 -8.73 -7.58
C ASP A 386 -9.33 -8.54 -8.13
N LEU A 387 -9.86 -7.34 -7.93
CA LEU A 387 -11.22 -6.96 -8.29
C LEU A 387 -11.34 -6.40 -9.71
N HIS A 388 -10.39 -6.71 -10.60
CA HIS A 388 -10.31 -6.06 -11.92
C HIS A 388 -11.63 -6.05 -12.72
N ARG A 389 -12.27 -4.89 -12.77
CA ARG A 389 -13.02 -4.34 -13.91
C ARG A 389 -12.81 -2.83 -13.92
N LEU A 390 -11.57 -2.39 -14.12
CA LEU A 390 -11.33 -1.05 -14.64
C LEU A 390 -11.27 -1.17 -16.17
N SER A 391 -12.43 -1.17 -16.82
CA SER A 391 -12.48 -0.73 -18.21
C SER A 391 -12.28 0.79 -18.18
N LEU A 392 -11.15 1.27 -18.69
CA LEU A 392 -10.93 2.70 -18.93
C LEU A 392 -11.96 3.26 -19.91
#